data_AF-A0A969G3S0-F1
#
_entry.id   AF-A0A969G3S0-F1
#
_cell.length_a   1.000
_cell.length_b   1.000
_cell.length_c   1.000
_cell.angle_alpha   90.00
_cell.angle_beta   90.00
_cell.angle_gamma   90.00
#
_symmetry.space_group_name_H-M   'P 1'
#
loop_
_entity.id
_entity.type
_entity.pdbx_description
1 polymer ?
#
loop_
_entity_poly.entity_id
_entity_poly.type
_entity_poly.pdbx_seq_one_letter_code
_entity_poly.pdbx_strand_id
1 'polypeptide(L)'
;MLIFNFGHESTLGLYLAYSAIQETQNLNFVGADAKWAKASHLVPWDPTYPALAAEAVLTLLKDVDSDKDTQELSSLATNYFQDAVKAAPNDPWFNQNLAVLLLDTDAKAAENYAKKAVRLSPRNYNSYTYYTLGLAFLNQEKVDQAINAFVLEGLANPVFLIADVWERSPLLEIKDNVIRKALSSYRKVLSQTNKTSIQYGWLHDQLTLLSWWYDYPISEKDKEATSPLIHAMIIADNNRHESLALLDQYVQSQGRSNDLHLVQARLSPEQYLPELLEKIDGTAEEKAQFEKSIRQEESTRSWLNQVKASSEAQIRYGGAFAYRNLAANNIQKILYPGEIQTSVLSTSIQLFTNAPREYPQLDNYMANIRTEQLQMD
;
A
#
# COMPACT_ATOMS: atom_id res chain seq x y z
N MET A 1 17.20 37.56 -3.17
CA MET A 1 18.07 36.57 -3.84
C MET A 1 19.10 36.12 -2.82
N LEU A 2 18.78 35.08 -2.04
CA LEU A 2 19.72 34.47 -1.09
C LEU A 2 20.59 33.49 -1.89
N ILE A 3 21.81 33.91 -2.23
CA ILE A 3 22.82 33.01 -2.79
C ILE A 3 23.32 32.18 -1.61
N PHE A 4 22.78 30.96 -1.47
CA PHE A 4 23.34 29.98 -0.56
C PHE A 4 24.71 29.58 -1.10
N ASN A 5 25.75 29.93 -0.36
CA ASN A 5 27.12 29.53 -0.62
C ASN A 5 27.20 28.01 -0.35
N PHE A 6 26.97 27.19 -1.37
CA PHE A 6 27.20 25.74 -1.28
C PHE A 6 28.70 25.53 -1.08
N GLY A 7 29.14 25.54 0.18
CA GLY A 7 30.54 25.49 0.56
C GLY A 7 31.21 24.16 0.20
N HIS A 8 32.54 24.13 0.30
CA HIS A 8 33.39 22.96 0.07
C HIS A 8 32.90 21.68 0.79
N GLU A 9 32.24 21.83 1.93
CA GLU A 9 31.67 20.73 2.73
C GLU A 9 30.56 19.98 1.99
N SER A 10 29.70 20.69 1.26
CA SER A 10 28.61 20.07 0.47
C SER A 10 29.16 19.23 -0.70
N THR A 11 30.20 19.72 -1.35
CA THR A 11 30.90 19.00 -2.43
C THR A 11 31.60 17.76 -1.89
N LEU A 12 32.24 17.87 -0.72
CA LEU A 12 32.89 16.74 -0.06
C LEU A 12 31.87 15.70 0.41
N GLY A 13 30.72 16.12 0.97
CA GLY A 13 29.63 15.22 1.34
C GLY A 13 29.10 14.42 0.15
N LEU A 14 28.88 15.10 -0.98
CA LEU A 14 28.44 14.45 -2.22
C LEU A 14 29.48 13.43 -2.73
N TYR A 15 30.76 13.81 -2.74
CA TYR A 15 31.84 12.90 -3.13
C TYR A 15 31.89 11.66 -2.24
N LEU A 16 31.81 11.84 -0.92
CA LEU A 16 31.83 10.74 0.05
C LEU A 16 30.63 9.81 -0.15
N ALA A 17 29.43 10.34 -0.39
CA ALA A 17 28.24 9.55 -0.63
C ALA A 17 28.30 8.76 -1.93
N TYR A 18 28.78 9.37 -3.02
CA TYR A 18 28.99 8.66 -4.27
C TYR A 18 30.04 7.55 -4.13
N SER A 19 31.14 7.84 -3.43
CA SER A 19 32.17 6.85 -3.13
C SER A 19 31.61 5.70 -2.26
N ALA A 20 30.73 5.99 -1.30
CA ALA A 20 30.07 4.96 -0.49
C ALA A 20 29.17 4.02 -1.33
N ILE A 21 28.46 4.56 -2.33
CA ILE A 21 27.68 3.74 -3.28
C ILE A 21 28.62 2.78 -4.04
N GLN A 22 29.78 3.27 -4.49
CA GLN A 22 30.78 2.43 -5.16
C GLN A 22 31.35 1.34 -4.23
N GLU A 23 31.60 1.65 -2.97
CA GLU A 23 32.03 0.64 -1.99
C GLU A 23 30.97 -0.43 -1.77
N THR A 24 29.69 -0.04 -1.73
CA THR A 24 28.56 -0.97 -1.60
C THR A 24 28.50 -1.93 -2.80
N GLN A 25 28.70 -1.42 -4.02
CA GLN A 25 28.78 -2.23 -5.24
C GLN A 25 29.96 -3.23 -5.20
N ASN A 26 31.03 -2.88 -4.49
CA ASN A 26 32.20 -3.73 -4.28
C ASN A 26 32.10 -4.59 -3.00
N LEU A 27 30.92 -4.67 -2.36
CA LEU A 27 30.68 -5.41 -1.12
C LEU A 27 31.53 -4.94 0.09
N ASN A 28 32.05 -3.71 0.06
CA ASN A 28 32.80 -3.09 1.16
C ASN A 28 31.91 -2.19 2.03
N PHE A 29 31.03 -2.82 2.81
CA PHE A 29 30.03 -2.11 3.59
C PHE A 29 30.61 -1.26 4.72
N VAL A 30 31.68 -1.72 5.37
CA VAL A 30 32.38 -0.94 6.41
C VAL A 30 32.95 0.35 5.82
N GLY A 31 33.53 0.27 4.61
CA GLY A 31 34.02 1.44 3.90
C GLY A 31 32.91 2.38 3.44
N ALA A 32 31.73 1.86 3.09
CA ALA A 32 30.56 2.65 2.74
C ALA A 32 29.98 3.38 3.95
N ASP A 33 29.77 2.65 5.06
CA ASP A 33 29.27 3.15 6.34
C ASP A 33 30.09 4.33 6.87
N ALA A 34 31.43 4.16 6.94
CA ALA A 34 32.33 5.22 7.40
C ALA A 34 32.23 6.49 6.52
N LYS A 35 32.03 6.34 5.22
CA LYS A 35 31.89 7.46 4.27
C LYS A 35 30.54 8.15 4.41
N TRP A 36 29.43 7.40 4.53
CA TRP A 36 28.13 7.98 4.77
C TRP A 36 28.06 8.67 6.13
N ALA A 37 28.57 8.06 7.19
CA ALA A 37 28.65 8.69 8.52
C ALA A 37 29.41 10.02 8.46
N LYS A 38 30.56 10.04 7.76
CA LYS A 38 31.34 11.27 7.55
C LYS A 38 30.58 12.31 6.73
N ALA A 39 29.88 11.89 5.67
CA ALA A 39 29.07 12.78 4.83
C ALA A 39 27.91 13.42 5.64
N SER A 40 27.19 12.61 6.42
CA SER A 40 26.11 13.06 7.31
C SER A 40 26.61 14.04 8.37
N HIS A 41 27.83 13.83 8.90
CA HIS A 41 28.42 14.76 9.87
C HIS A 41 28.83 16.09 9.25
N LEU A 42 29.36 16.08 8.02
CA LEU A 42 29.74 17.30 7.29
C LEU A 42 28.53 18.11 6.83
N VAL A 43 27.43 17.44 6.50
CA VAL A 43 26.23 18.05 5.91
C VAL A 43 24.97 17.61 6.68
N PRO A 44 24.85 17.95 7.97
CA PRO A 44 23.80 17.40 8.84
C PRO A 44 22.38 17.89 8.49
N TRP A 45 22.26 18.88 7.61
CA TRP A 45 20.98 19.40 7.12
C TRP A 45 20.46 18.67 5.88
N ASP A 46 21.28 17.85 5.21
CA ASP A 46 20.88 17.09 4.02
C ASP A 46 20.49 15.66 4.43
N PRO A 47 19.21 15.26 4.32
CA PRO A 47 18.78 13.93 4.71
C PRO A 47 19.27 12.83 3.76
N THR A 48 19.83 13.19 2.60
CA THR A 48 20.15 12.25 1.54
C THR A 48 21.15 11.19 1.98
N TYR A 49 22.23 11.62 2.66
CA TYR A 49 23.29 10.73 3.09
C TYR A 49 22.87 9.71 4.15
N PRO A 50 22.23 10.13 5.27
CA PRO A 50 21.74 9.16 6.24
C PRO A 50 20.63 8.27 5.65
N ALA A 51 19.76 8.77 4.79
CA ALA A 51 18.72 7.94 4.15
C ALA A 51 19.32 6.83 3.25
N LEU A 52 20.30 7.16 2.40
CA LEU A 52 20.97 6.17 1.55
C LEU A 52 21.72 5.12 2.38
N ALA A 53 22.36 5.55 3.47
CA ALA A 53 23.02 4.63 4.40
C ALA A 53 22.03 3.65 5.03
N ALA A 54 20.88 4.15 5.50
CA ALA A 54 19.83 3.31 6.06
C ALA A 54 19.32 2.28 5.03
N GLU A 55 19.08 2.69 3.79
CA GLU A 55 18.61 1.77 2.74
C GLU A 55 19.64 0.70 2.39
N ALA A 56 20.92 1.03 2.40
CA ALA A 56 22.00 0.07 2.19
C ALA A 56 22.11 -0.94 3.34
N VAL A 57 22.03 -0.49 4.59
CA VAL A 57 21.97 -1.38 5.77
C VAL A 57 20.76 -2.30 5.71
N LEU A 58 19.60 -1.82 5.25
CA LEU A 58 18.42 -2.65 5.05
C LEU A 58 18.54 -3.63 3.88
N THR A 59 19.42 -3.37 2.91
CA THR A 59 19.71 -4.35 1.86
C THR A 59 20.55 -5.49 2.44
N LEU A 60 21.57 -5.16 3.24
CA LEU A 60 22.39 -6.14 3.95
C LEU A 60 21.60 -7.06 4.85
N LEU A 61 20.61 -6.51 5.56
CA LEU A 61 19.80 -7.25 6.52
C LEU A 61 19.08 -8.46 5.88
N LYS A 62 18.86 -8.46 4.56
CA LYS A 62 18.24 -9.58 3.84
C LYS A 62 19.12 -10.82 3.75
N ASP A 63 20.44 -10.64 3.86
CA ASP A 63 21.43 -11.68 3.62
C ASP A 63 22.05 -12.21 4.93
N VAL A 64 21.47 -11.83 6.08
CA VAL A 64 22.01 -12.13 7.41
C VAL A 64 21.14 -13.18 8.11
N ASP A 65 21.77 -14.29 8.50
CA ASP A 65 21.11 -15.42 9.19
C ASP A 65 21.19 -15.32 10.74
N SER A 66 21.98 -14.39 11.26
CA SER A 66 22.30 -14.28 12.69
C SER A 66 21.39 -13.28 13.39
N ASP A 67 20.66 -13.72 14.42
CA ASP A 67 19.76 -12.86 15.22
C ASP A 67 20.47 -11.63 15.78
N LYS A 68 21.72 -11.80 16.25
CA LYS A 68 22.52 -10.72 16.80
C LYS A 68 22.86 -9.67 15.73
N ASP A 69 23.30 -10.13 14.56
CA ASP A 69 23.69 -9.24 13.47
C ASP A 69 22.45 -8.53 12.89
N THR A 70 21.30 -9.21 12.85
CA THR A 70 19.99 -8.62 12.50
C THR A 70 19.62 -7.48 13.45
N GLN A 71 19.79 -7.66 14.77
CA GLN A 71 19.50 -6.60 15.75
C GLN A 71 20.46 -5.41 15.64
N GLU A 72 21.76 -5.67 15.45
CA GLU A 72 22.77 -4.62 15.30
C GLU A 72 22.53 -3.80 14.01
N LEU A 73 22.27 -4.46 12.88
CA LEU A 73 21.97 -3.79 11.62
C LEU A 73 20.61 -3.07 11.64
N SER A 74 19.60 -3.64 12.29
CA SER A 74 18.30 -2.96 12.48
C SER A 74 18.46 -1.68 13.29
N SER A 75 19.26 -1.73 14.35
CA SER A 75 19.60 -0.57 15.18
C SER A 75 20.37 0.48 14.39
N LEU A 76 21.33 0.06 13.56
CA LEU A 76 22.10 0.96 12.69
C LEU A 76 21.22 1.64 11.64
N ALA A 77 20.35 0.90 10.95
CA ALA A 77 19.38 1.47 10.01
C ALA A 77 18.44 2.47 10.70
N THR A 78 17.99 2.14 11.91
CA THR A 78 17.14 3.01 12.74
C THR A 78 17.85 4.33 13.06
N ASN A 79 19.12 4.28 13.50
CA ASN A 79 19.91 5.48 13.79
C ASN A 79 20.06 6.37 12.56
N TYR A 80 20.33 5.77 11.39
CA TYR A 80 20.42 6.53 10.15
C TYR A 80 19.07 7.16 9.76
N PHE A 81 17.95 6.46 9.86
CA PHE A 81 16.65 7.08 9.61
C PHE A 81 16.30 8.16 10.64
N GLN A 82 16.73 8.05 11.90
CA GLN A 82 16.58 9.13 12.87
C GLN A 82 17.33 10.39 12.42
N ASP A 83 18.54 10.25 11.89
CA ASP A 83 19.31 11.39 11.37
C ASP A 83 18.66 11.98 10.10
N ALA A 84 18.12 11.14 9.20
CA ALA A 84 17.34 11.61 8.06
C ALA A 84 16.08 12.38 8.49
N VAL A 85 15.35 11.89 9.51
CA VAL A 85 14.17 12.58 10.06
C VAL A 85 14.56 13.89 10.77
N LYS A 86 15.71 13.95 11.47
CA LYS A 86 16.20 15.21 12.05
C LYS A 86 16.46 16.27 10.98
N ALA A 87 17.05 15.87 9.85
CA ALA A 87 17.33 16.76 8.72
C ALA A 87 16.06 17.15 7.94
N ALA A 88 15.10 16.22 7.78
CA ALA A 88 13.85 16.44 7.05
C ALA A 88 12.61 15.94 7.83
N PRO A 89 12.21 16.64 8.91
CA PRO A 89 11.17 16.15 9.83
C PRO A 89 9.76 16.13 9.23
N ASN A 90 9.55 16.83 8.11
CA ASN A 90 8.28 16.88 7.39
C ASN A 90 8.26 15.96 6.16
N ASP A 91 9.22 15.04 6.05
CA ASP A 91 9.16 13.99 5.05
C ASP A 91 8.25 12.85 5.55
N PRO A 92 7.08 12.59 4.94
CA PRO A 92 6.11 11.58 5.45
C PRO A 92 6.70 10.16 5.49
N TRP A 93 7.74 9.97 4.73
CA TRP A 93 8.22 8.73 4.19
C TRP A 93 9.43 8.26 5.02
N PHE A 94 10.31 9.17 5.44
CA PHE A 94 11.25 8.92 6.52
C PHE A 94 10.54 8.67 7.84
N ASN A 95 9.49 9.41 8.14
CA ASN A 95 8.65 9.15 9.31
C ASN A 95 7.99 7.76 9.24
N GLN A 96 7.47 7.35 8.07
CA GLN A 96 6.94 5.99 7.86
C GLN A 96 8.00 4.91 8.08
N ASN A 97 9.18 5.05 7.44
CA ASN A 97 10.24 4.05 7.56
C ASN A 97 10.71 3.89 9.00
N LEU A 98 10.91 5.02 9.70
CA LEU A 98 11.31 5.00 11.10
C LEU A 98 10.24 4.40 12.00
N ALA A 99 8.96 4.65 11.72
CA ALA A 99 7.87 4.03 12.45
C ALA A 99 7.87 2.50 12.30
N VAL A 100 8.07 1.98 11.09
CA VAL A 100 8.13 0.54 10.83
C VAL A 100 9.30 -0.12 11.58
N LEU A 101 10.50 0.48 11.52
CA LEU A 101 11.68 -0.07 12.19
C LEU A 101 11.57 -0.10 13.72
N LEU A 102 10.72 0.77 14.29
CA LEU A 102 10.52 0.87 15.74
C LEU A 102 9.35 0.04 16.26
N LEU A 103 8.55 -0.61 15.40
CA LEU A 103 7.33 -1.31 15.83
C LEU A 103 7.56 -2.33 16.94
N ASP A 104 8.62 -3.12 16.81
CA ASP A 104 8.91 -4.24 17.71
C ASP A 104 9.80 -3.82 18.89
N THR A 105 10.49 -2.68 18.81
CA THR A 105 11.46 -2.24 19.81
C THR A 105 10.97 -1.07 20.67
N ASP A 106 10.17 -0.17 20.11
CA ASP A 106 9.60 1.00 20.78
C ASP A 106 8.29 1.41 20.11
N ALA A 107 7.22 0.69 20.46
CA ALA A 107 5.88 0.93 19.93
C ALA A 107 5.37 2.37 20.17
N LYS A 108 5.86 3.05 21.22
CA LYS A 108 5.47 4.44 21.52
C LYS A 108 6.15 5.42 20.57
N ALA A 109 7.43 5.23 20.28
CA ALA A 109 8.12 6.01 19.26
C ALA A 109 7.55 5.72 17.86
N ALA A 110 7.26 4.45 17.55
CA ALA A 110 6.60 4.05 16.31
C ALA A 110 5.25 4.78 16.12
N GLU A 111 4.41 4.84 17.17
CA GLU A 111 3.15 5.60 17.17
C GLU A 111 3.38 7.08 16.81
N ASN A 112 4.38 7.72 17.42
CA ASN A 112 4.65 9.15 17.20
C ASN A 112 5.07 9.44 15.75
N TYR A 113 5.98 8.63 15.20
CA TYR A 113 6.43 8.79 13.81
C TYR A 113 5.34 8.44 12.81
N ALA A 114 4.55 7.37 13.03
CA ALA A 114 3.41 7.04 12.19
C ALA A 114 2.34 8.15 12.22
N LYS A 115 2.06 8.74 13.39
CA LYS A 115 1.16 9.90 13.53
C LYS A 115 1.66 11.10 12.71
N LYS A 116 2.96 11.37 12.72
CA LYS A 116 3.56 12.45 11.90
C LYS A 116 3.41 12.16 10.41
N ALA A 117 3.69 10.92 9.98
CA ALA A 117 3.55 10.50 8.59
C ALA A 117 2.11 10.66 8.05
N VAL A 118 1.09 10.19 8.79
CA VAL A 118 -0.31 10.34 8.33
C VAL A 118 -0.82 11.78 8.37
N ARG A 119 -0.27 12.65 9.23
CA ARG A 119 -0.57 14.10 9.19
C ARG A 119 -0.04 14.75 7.91
N LEU A 120 1.13 14.32 7.46
CA LEU A 120 1.79 14.84 6.26
C LEU A 120 1.17 14.28 4.97
N SER A 121 0.67 13.04 5.00
CA SER A 121 0.06 12.39 3.83
C SER A 121 -1.15 11.52 4.21
N PRO A 122 -2.34 12.13 4.43
CA PRO A 122 -3.49 11.47 5.05
C PRO A 122 -4.26 10.49 4.14
N ARG A 123 -4.03 10.50 2.83
CA ARG A 123 -4.66 9.55 1.88
C ARG A 123 -3.61 8.81 1.05
N ASN A 124 -2.42 8.61 1.61
CA ASN A 124 -1.36 7.91 0.89
C ASN A 124 -1.62 6.39 0.90
N TYR A 125 -2.29 5.91 -0.15
CA TYR A 125 -2.56 4.49 -0.35
C TYR A 125 -1.29 3.65 -0.55
N ASN A 126 -0.16 4.28 -0.87
CA ASN A 126 1.10 3.61 -1.18
C ASN A 126 2.00 3.36 0.02
N SER A 127 1.66 3.86 1.23
CA SER A 127 2.56 3.79 2.38
C SER A 127 2.10 2.89 3.53
N TYR A 128 0.86 2.40 3.53
CA TYR A 128 0.27 1.62 4.64
C TYR A 128 0.53 2.25 6.02
N THR A 129 0.49 3.58 6.08
CA THR A 129 0.92 4.33 7.28
C THR A 129 -0.12 4.24 8.39
N TYR A 130 -1.41 4.16 8.05
CA TYR A 130 -2.43 3.90 9.06
C TYR A 130 -2.39 2.46 9.54
N TYR A 131 -2.05 1.50 8.69
CA TYR A 131 -1.77 0.13 9.11
C TYR A 131 -0.59 0.08 10.10
N THR A 132 0.51 0.77 9.81
CA THR A 132 1.67 0.92 10.72
C THR A 132 1.25 1.54 12.06
N LEU A 133 0.44 2.60 12.02
CA LEU A 133 -0.09 3.23 13.23
C LEU A 133 -0.99 2.27 14.03
N GLY A 134 -1.81 1.48 13.35
CA GLY A 134 -2.68 0.48 13.98
C GLY A 134 -1.88 -0.62 14.68
N LEU A 135 -0.81 -1.12 14.06
CA LEU A 135 0.11 -2.07 14.71
C LEU A 135 0.81 -1.45 15.91
N ALA A 136 1.30 -0.21 15.81
CA ALA A 136 1.90 0.50 16.93
C ALA A 136 0.93 0.66 18.12
N PHE A 137 -0.38 0.82 17.84
CA PHE A 137 -1.41 0.80 18.89
C PHE A 137 -1.64 -0.59 19.46
N LEU A 138 -1.68 -1.64 18.64
CA LEU A 138 -1.83 -3.03 19.13
C LEU A 138 -0.65 -3.45 20.02
N ASN A 139 0.58 -3.11 19.66
CA ASN A 139 1.76 -3.38 20.49
C ASN A 139 1.75 -2.63 21.82
N GLN A 140 0.85 -1.64 21.98
CA GLN A 140 0.58 -0.92 23.22
C GLN A 140 -0.76 -1.31 23.87
N GLU A 141 -1.40 -2.39 23.41
CA GLU A 141 -2.71 -2.87 23.87
C GLU A 141 -3.87 -1.86 23.68
N LYS A 142 -3.68 -0.85 22.82
CA LYS A 142 -4.66 0.20 22.51
C LYS A 142 -5.61 -0.23 21.40
N VAL A 143 -6.39 -1.29 21.65
CA VAL A 143 -7.20 -1.98 20.63
C VAL A 143 -8.19 -1.05 19.92
N ASP A 144 -8.90 -0.19 20.65
CA ASP A 144 -9.88 0.73 20.04
C ASP A 144 -9.23 1.73 19.08
N GLN A 145 -8.04 2.23 19.43
CA GLN A 145 -7.28 3.15 18.57
C GLN A 145 -6.71 2.42 17.36
N ALA A 146 -6.27 1.17 17.53
CA ALA A 146 -5.85 0.33 16.42
C ALA A 146 -6.97 0.09 15.41
N ILE A 147 -8.18 -0.28 15.87
CA ILE A 147 -9.35 -0.45 15.01
C ILE A 147 -9.64 0.84 14.22
N ASN A 148 -9.61 2.00 14.87
CA ASN A 148 -9.81 3.29 14.19
C ASN A 148 -8.72 3.58 13.16
N ALA A 149 -7.46 3.25 13.44
CA ALA A 149 -6.36 3.40 12.48
C ALA A 149 -6.56 2.49 11.26
N PHE A 150 -6.89 1.21 11.45
CA PHE A 150 -7.16 0.31 10.32
C PHE A 150 -8.40 0.71 9.50
N VAL A 151 -9.41 1.28 10.15
CA VAL A 151 -10.55 1.89 9.43
C VAL A 151 -10.07 3.03 8.54
N LEU A 152 -9.20 3.92 9.04
CA LEU A 152 -8.62 4.99 8.22
C LEU A 152 -7.77 4.47 7.06
N GLU A 153 -7.01 3.39 7.26
CA GLU A 153 -6.28 2.71 6.16
C GLU A 153 -7.27 2.24 5.09
N GLY A 154 -8.34 1.53 5.47
CA GLY A 154 -9.37 1.09 4.52
C GLY A 154 -10.04 2.24 3.79
N LEU A 155 -10.39 3.33 4.49
CA LEU A 155 -10.99 4.52 3.89
C LEU A 155 -10.07 5.17 2.82
N ALA A 156 -8.76 5.18 3.06
CA ALA A 156 -7.77 5.70 2.12
C ALA A 156 -7.44 4.70 0.99
N ASN A 157 -7.44 3.42 1.31
CA ASN A 157 -6.99 2.31 0.48
C ASN A 157 -7.94 1.11 0.61
N PRO A 158 -9.05 1.07 -0.15
CA PRO A 158 -10.07 0.03 0.02
C PRO A 158 -9.54 -1.41 -0.13
N VAL A 159 -8.51 -1.63 -0.97
CA VAL A 159 -7.92 -2.96 -1.19
C VAL A 159 -7.26 -3.53 0.07
N PHE A 160 -6.82 -2.67 0.99
CA PHE A 160 -6.25 -3.10 2.28
C PHE A 160 -7.26 -3.93 3.09
N LEU A 161 -8.56 -3.62 2.98
CA LEU A 161 -9.57 -4.34 3.74
C LEU A 161 -9.62 -5.82 3.32
N ILE A 162 -9.34 -6.14 2.05
CA ILE A 162 -9.36 -7.51 1.51
C ILE A 162 -7.99 -8.19 1.49
N ALA A 163 -6.95 -7.52 2.01
CA ALA A 163 -5.61 -8.07 2.08
C ALA A 163 -5.52 -9.30 3.00
N ASP A 164 -4.52 -10.14 2.78
CA ASP A 164 -4.36 -11.40 3.51
C ASP A 164 -3.94 -11.24 4.99
N VAL A 165 -3.47 -10.05 5.37
CA VAL A 165 -3.10 -9.71 6.75
C VAL A 165 -4.24 -9.96 7.74
N TRP A 166 -5.49 -9.86 7.28
CA TRP A 166 -6.69 -10.10 8.08
C TRP A 166 -6.93 -11.58 8.43
N GLU A 167 -6.22 -12.50 7.79
CA GLU A 167 -6.30 -13.94 8.10
C GLU A 167 -5.26 -14.39 9.13
N ARG A 168 -4.51 -13.44 9.71
CA ARG A 168 -3.39 -13.69 10.63
C ARG A 168 -3.62 -13.00 11.97
N SER A 169 -3.17 -13.64 13.05
CA SER A 169 -3.16 -12.99 14.38
C SER A 169 -2.15 -11.83 14.38
N PRO A 170 -2.40 -10.71 15.10
CA PRO A 170 -3.60 -10.43 15.92
C PRO A 170 -4.78 -9.83 15.14
N LEU A 171 -4.61 -9.50 13.85
CA LEU A 171 -5.64 -8.79 13.08
C LEU A 171 -6.92 -9.60 12.87
N LEU A 172 -6.81 -10.93 12.79
CA LEU A 172 -7.94 -11.83 12.69
C LEU A 172 -8.98 -11.60 13.81
N GLU A 173 -8.52 -11.31 15.03
CA GLU A 173 -9.39 -11.13 16.21
C GLU A 173 -10.22 -9.84 16.16
N ILE A 174 -9.74 -8.83 15.44
CA ILE A 174 -10.38 -7.52 15.32
C ILE A 174 -10.98 -7.26 13.94
N LYS A 175 -10.79 -8.17 12.98
CA LYS A 175 -11.22 -8.07 11.57
C LYS A 175 -12.67 -7.61 11.45
N ASP A 176 -13.59 -8.34 12.08
CA ASP A 176 -15.03 -8.05 11.97
C ASP A 176 -15.41 -6.65 12.49
N ASN A 177 -14.72 -6.18 13.53
CA ASN A 177 -14.93 -4.84 14.07
C ASN A 177 -14.42 -3.77 13.10
N VAL A 178 -13.25 -4.00 12.48
CA VAL A 178 -12.69 -3.10 11.48
C VAL A 178 -13.58 -3.03 10.25
N ILE A 179 -13.95 -4.18 9.65
CA ILE A 179 -14.79 -4.23 8.45
C ILE A 179 -16.14 -3.56 8.70
N ARG A 180 -16.82 -3.91 9.79
CA ARG A 180 -18.12 -3.32 10.14
C ARG A 180 -18.04 -1.81 10.30
N LYS A 181 -17.00 -1.33 10.99
CA LYS A 181 -16.79 0.11 11.24
C LYS A 181 -16.41 0.85 9.96
N ALA A 182 -15.56 0.27 9.10
CA ALA A 182 -15.21 0.84 7.80
C ALA A 182 -16.44 0.97 6.88
N LEU A 183 -17.28 -0.06 6.78
CA LEU A 183 -18.54 0.01 6.02
C LEU A 183 -19.49 1.06 6.59
N SER A 184 -19.60 1.17 7.92
CA SER A 184 -20.38 2.23 8.56
C SER A 184 -19.84 3.62 8.27
N SER A 185 -18.51 3.78 8.27
CA SER A 185 -17.84 5.03 7.92
C SER A 185 -18.09 5.43 6.48
N TYR A 186 -17.97 4.50 5.52
CA TYR A 186 -18.33 4.75 4.13
C TYR A 186 -19.80 5.18 3.98
N ARG A 187 -20.75 4.51 4.63
CA ARG A 187 -22.17 4.93 4.61
C ARG A 187 -22.36 6.36 5.13
N LYS A 188 -21.62 6.74 6.18
CA LYS A 188 -21.67 8.09 6.75
C LYS A 188 -21.10 9.16 5.82
N VAL A 189 -19.99 8.87 5.12
CA VAL A 189 -19.44 9.79 4.11
C VAL A 189 -20.35 9.86 2.88
N LEU A 190 -20.89 8.73 2.44
CA LEU A 190 -21.76 8.64 1.26
C LEU A 190 -23.05 9.46 1.44
N SER A 191 -23.64 9.44 2.65
CA SER A 191 -24.85 10.24 2.95
C SER A 191 -24.63 11.76 2.90
N GLN A 192 -23.38 12.20 3.01
CA GLN A 192 -22.97 13.60 2.93
C GLN A 192 -22.41 13.97 1.54
N THR A 193 -22.26 13.00 0.65
CA THR A 193 -21.68 13.19 -0.68
C THR A 193 -22.78 13.47 -1.70
N ASN A 194 -22.54 14.44 -2.59
CA ASN A 194 -23.50 14.78 -3.64
C ASN A 194 -23.71 13.59 -4.60
N LYS A 195 -24.95 13.10 -4.73
CA LYS A 195 -25.32 11.93 -5.55
C LYS A 195 -24.92 12.02 -7.02
N THR A 196 -24.78 13.22 -7.56
CA THR A 196 -24.38 13.41 -8.97
C THR A 196 -22.88 13.54 -9.17
N SER A 197 -22.08 13.47 -8.11
CA SER A 197 -20.64 13.67 -8.18
C SER A 197 -19.88 12.36 -8.41
N ILE A 198 -18.69 12.46 -9.00
CA ILE A 198 -17.79 11.31 -9.20
C ILE A 198 -17.42 10.63 -7.88
N GLN A 199 -17.35 11.40 -6.79
CA GLN A 199 -17.05 10.91 -5.46
C GLN A 199 -18.15 9.99 -4.92
N TYR A 200 -19.42 10.31 -5.21
CA TYR A 200 -20.53 9.45 -4.82
C TYR A 200 -20.48 8.12 -5.57
N GLY A 201 -20.30 8.15 -6.89
CA GLY A 201 -20.18 6.93 -7.70
C GLY A 201 -19.04 6.05 -7.23
N TRP A 202 -17.84 6.62 -7.07
CA TRP A 202 -16.69 5.89 -6.52
C TRP A 202 -16.99 5.27 -5.16
N LEU A 203 -17.49 6.07 -4.21
CA LEU A 203 -17.70 5.60 -2.85
C LEU A 203 -18.81 4.54 -2.75
N HIS A 204 -19.85 4.70 -3.56
CA HIS A 204 -20.93 3.74 -3.68
C HIS A 204 -20.42 2.40 -4.23
N ASP A 205 -19.58 2.42 -5.27
CA ASP A 205 -18.95 1.21 -5.81
C ASP A 205 -18.08 0.51 -4.77
N GLN A 206 -17.19 1.24 -4.08
CA GLN A 206 -16.32 0.66 -3.05
C GLN A 206 -17.12 0.08 -1.89
N LEU A 207 -18.16 0.79 -1.42
CA LEU A 207 -19.04 0.31 -0.35
C LEU A 207 -19.80 -0.96 -0.75
N THR A 208 -20.35 -1.00 -1.97
CA THR A 208 -21.14 -2.12 -2.48
C THR A 208 -20.24 -3.33 -2.70
N LEU A 209 -19.08 -3.14 -3.32
CA LEU A 209 -18.11 -4.20 -3.54
C LEU A 209 -17.59 -4.80 -2.23
N LEU A 210 -17.24 -3.97 -1.23
CA LEU A 210 -16.82 -4.46 0.08
C LEU A 210 -17.97 -5.15 0.82
N SER A 211 -19.18 -4.65 0.71
CA SER A 211 -20.36 -5.30 1.30
C SER A 211 -20.54 -6.70 0.68
N TRP A 212 -20.42 -6.80 -0.64
CA TRP A 212 -20.42 -8.09 -1.34
C TRP A 212 -19.26 -8.97 -0.88
N TRP A 213 -18.04 -8.44 -0.75
CA TRP A 213 -16.86 -9.20 -0.35
C TRP A 213 -16.96 -9.87 1.02
N TYR A 214 -17.73 -9.28 1.93
CA TYR A 214 -17.92 -9.78 3.30
C TYR A 214 -19.34 -10.30 3.57
N ASP A 215 -20.11 -10.63 2.54
CA ASP A 215 -21.48 -11.17 2.67
C ASP A 215 -22.44 -10.27 3.47
N TYR A 216 -22.23 -8.95 3.46
CA TYR A 216 -23.21 -8.00 3.97
C TYR A 216 -24.37 -7.85 2.97
N PRO A 217 -25.63 -7.69 3.45
CA PRO A 217 -26.77 -7.49 2.57
C PRO A 217 -26.64 -6.23 1.70
N ILE A 218 -27.03 -6.35 0.43
CA ILE A 218 -27.04 -5.28 -0.57
C ILE A 218 -28.40 -5.30 -1.26
N SER A 219 -29.06 -4.15 -1.37
CA SER A 219 -30.35 -4.07 -2.08
C SER A 219 -30.14 -4.18 -3.60
N GLU A 220 -31.12 -4.71 -4.34
CA GLU A 220 -31.03 -4.78 -5.82
C GLU A 220 -30.82 -3.39 -6.44
N LYS A 221 -31.47 -2.36 -5.88
CA LYS A 221 -31.27 -0.98 -6.30
C LYS A 221 -29.82 -0.50 -6.14
N ASP A 222 -29.17 -0.88 -5.04
CA ASP A 222 -27.77 -0.51 -4.83
C ASP A 222 -26.86 -1.30 -5.78
N LYS A 223 -27.16 -2.57 -6.10
CA LYS A 223 -26.40 -3.32 -7.11
C LYS A 223 -26.51 -2.66 -8.49
N GLU A 224 -27.73 -2.35 -8.92
CA GLU A 224 -28.02 -1.71 -10.21
C GLU A 224 -27.37 -0.32 -10.35
N ALA A 225 -27.16 0.38 -9.25
CA ALA A 225 -26.55 1.71 -9.23
C ALA A 225 -25.01 1.69 -9.28
N THR A 226 -24.37 0.51 -9.25
CA THR A 226 -22.91 0.40 -9.39
C THR A 226 -22.43 0.55 -10.83
N SER A 227 -21.14 0.81 -11.01
CA SER A 227 -20.53 0.76 -12.35
C SER A 227 -20.66 -0.63 -12.99
N PRO A 228 -20.66 -0.73 -14.34
CA PRO A 228 -20.92 -2.00 -15.04
C PRO A 228 -19.98 -3.15 -14.63
N LEU A 229 -18.70 -2.87 -14.43
CA LEU A 229 -17.72 -3.86 -13.99
C LEU A 229 -18.06 -4.41 -12.60
N ILE A 230 -18.35 -3.52 -11.65
CA ILE A 230 -18.69 -3.89 -10.28
C ILE A 230 -20.00 -4.66 -10.24
N HIS A 231 -21.01 -4.19 -10.97
CA HIS A 231 -22.29 -4.88 -11.10
C HIS A 231 -22.07 -6.30 -11.64
N ALA A 232 -21.31 -6.45 -12.73
CA ALA A 232 -21.00 -7.75 -13.32
C ALA A 232 -20.37 -8.71 -12.29
N MET A 233 -19.42 -8.24 -11.48
CA MET A 233 -18.77 -9.08 -10.46
C MET A 233 -19.73 -9.51 -9.35
N ILE A 234 -20.59 -8.61 -8.88
CA ILE A 234 -21.51 -8.88 -7.77
C ILE A 234 -22.56 -9.95 -8.16
N ILE A 235 -23.04 -9.93 -9.40
CA ILE A 235 -24.08 -10.87 -9.86
C ILE A 235 -23.50 -12.13 -10.51
N ALA A 236 -22.18 -12.24 -10.69
CA ALA A 236 -21.53 -13.32 -11.42
C ALA A 236 -21.96 -14.73 -10.97
N ASP A 237 -22.11 -14.94 -9.66
CA ASP A 237 -22.48 -16.23 -9.08
C ASP A 237 -23.99 -16.54 -9.19
N ASN A 238 -24.85 -15.52 -9.33
CA ASN A 238 -26.31 -15.68 -9.34
C ASN A 238 -26.93 -15.54 -10.74
N ASN A 239 -26.36 -14.69 -11.59
CA ASN A 239 -26.81 -14.43 -12.95
C ASN A 239 -25.62 -14.25 -13.90
N ARG A 240 -24.99 -15.38 -14.22
CA ARG A 240 -23.79 -15.46 -15.05
C ARG A 240 -23.97 -14.89 -16.47
N HIS A 241 -25.16 -15.04 -17.05
CA HIS A 241 -25.45 -14.51 -18.39
C HIS A 241 -25.50 -12.97 -18.39
N GLU A 242 -26.19 -12.36 -17.43
CA GLU A 242 -26.24 -10.90 -17.29
C GLU A 242 -24.87 -10.33 -16.91
N SER A 243 -24.16 -10.99 -15.99
CA SER A 243 -22.78 -10.65 -15.62
C SER A 243 -21.87 -10.56 -16.86
N LEU A 244 -21.93 -11.58 -17.72
CA LEU A 244 -21.15 -11.61 -18.95
C LEU A 244 -21.55 -10.49 -19.91
N ALA A 245 -22.84 -10.23 -20.09
CA ALA A 245 -23.30 -9.14 -20.97
C ALA A 245 -22.80 -7.76 -20.51
N LEU A 246 -22.83 -7.49 -19.20
CA LEU A 246 -22.30 -6.26 -18.61
C LEU A 246 -20.78 -6.16 -18.79
N LEU A 247 -20.06 -7.27 -18.58
CA LEU A 247 -18.62 -7.33 -18.76
C LEU A 247 -18.21 -7.11 -20.22
N ASP A 248 -18.92 -7.71 -21.17
CA ASP A 248 -18.66 -7.55 -22.60
C ASP A 248 -18.86 -6.09 -23.03
N GLN A 249 -19.92 -5.44 -22.55
CA GLN A 249 -20.16 -4.01 -22.78
C GLN A 249 -19.03 -3.16 -22.18
N TYR A 250 -18.57 -3.49 -20.97
CA TYR A 250 -17.48 -2.79 -20.31
C TYR A 250 -16.17 -2.90 -21.11
N VAL A 251 -15.80 -4.12 -21.52
CA VAL A 251 -14.61 -4.42 -22.32
C VAL A 251 -14.64 -3.67 -23.66
N GLN A 252 -15.79 -3.60 -24.32
CA GLN A 252 -15.94 -2.83 -25.56
C GLN A 252 -15.69 -1.32 -25.35
N SER A 253 -16.03 -0.79 -24.16
CA SER A 253 -15.88 0.64 -23.85
C SER A 253 -14.47 1.05 -23.39
N GLN A 254 -13.80 0.21 -22.59
CA GLN A 254 -12.50 0.52 -21.98
C GLN A 254 -11.31 -0.06 -22.74
N GLY A 255 -11.57 -0.98 -23.69
CA GLY A 255 -10.54 -1.74 -24.37
C GLY A 255 -10.31 -3.10 -23.71
N ARG A 256 -9.76 -4.01 -24.51
CA ARG A 256 -9.51 -5.40 -24.09
C ARG A 256 -8.23 -5.49 -23.28
N SER A 257 -8.31 -6.07 -22.09
CA SER A 257 -7.15 -6.51 -21.30
C SER A 257 -7.15 -8.04 -21.17
N ASN A 258 -5.97 -8.64 -20.98
CA ASN A 258 -5.86 -10.09 -20.77
C ASN A 258 -6.59 -10.53 -19.50
N ASP A 259 -6.57 -9.70 -18.45
CA ASP A 259 -7.20 -10.03 -17.17
C ASP A 259 -8.73 -9.96 -17.25
N LEU A 260 -9.30 -8.99 -17.96
CA LEU A 260 -10.75 -8.97 -18.22
C LEU A 260 -11.16 -10.16 -19.11
N HIS A 261 -10.30 -10.55 -20.06
CA HIS A 261 -10.54 -11.73 -20.89
C HIS A 261 -10.48 -13.04 -20.09
N LEU A 262 -9.63 -13.11 -19.07
CA LEU A 262 -9.62 -14.20 -18.11
C LEU A 262 -10.94 -14.27 -17.34
N VAL A 263 -11.48 -13.13 -16.89
CA VAL A 263 -12.80 -13.08 -16.23
C VAL A 263 -13.92 -13.51 -17.20
N GLN A 264 -13.88 -13.08 -18.46
CA GLN A 264 -14.81 -13.54 -19.49
C GLN A 264 -14.72 -15.06 -19.71
N ALA A 265 -13.52 -15.63 -19.79
CA ALA A 265 -13.29 -17.07 -19.87
C ALA A 265 -13.79 -17.80 -18.61
N ARG A 266 -13.67 -17.18 -17.44
CA ARG A 266 -14.24 -17.72 -16.21
C ARG A 266 -15.77 -17.73 -16.23
N LEU A 267 -16.44 -16.74 -16.84
CA LEU A 267 -17.90 -16.65 -16.97
C LEU A 267 -18.47 -17.43 -18.18
N SER A 268 -17.71 -17.61 -19.25
CA SER A 268 -18.11 -18.42 -20.41
C SER A 268 -16.89 -19.13 -21.00
N PRO A 269 -16.48 -20.26 -20.39
CA PRO A 269 -15.31 -21.03 -20.83
C PRO A 269 -15.40 -21.42 -22.30
N GLU A 270 -16.57 -21.87 -22.76
CA GLU A 270 -16.76 -22.32 -24.14
C GLU A 270 -16.51 -21.22 -25.17
N GLN A 271 -16.78 -19.96 -24.81
CA GLN A 271 -16.66 -18.84 -25.74
C GLN A 271 -15.26 -18.23 -25.74
N TYR A 272 -14.63 -18.09 -24.57
CA TYR A 272 -13.45 -17.25 -24.42
C TYR A 272 -12.16 -18.03 -24.05
N LEU A 273 -12.28 -19.24 -23.51
CA LEU A 273 -11.11 -20.03 -23.10
C LEU A 273 -10.24 -20.50 -24.28
N PRO A 274 -10.78 -20.87 -25.47
CA PRO A 274 -9.94 -21.30 -26.59
C PRO A 274 -8.93 -20.23 -27.03
N GLU A 275 -9.38 -18.98 -27.21
CA GLU A 275 -8.50 -17.88 -27.61
C GLU A 275 -7.44 -17.56 -26.53
N LEU A 276 -7.83 -17.70 -25.25
CA LEU A 276 -6.92 -17.49 -24.13
C LEU A 276 -5.81 -18.56 -24.08
N LEU A 277 -6.16 -19.83 -24.28
CA LEU A 277 -5.22 -20.96 -24.28
C LEU A 277 -4.22 -20.90 -25.45
N GLU A 278 -4.61 -20.33 -26.59
CA GLU A 278 -3.70 -20.09 -27.72
C GLU A 278 -2.63 -19.05 -27.39
N LYS A 279 -2.96 -18.04 -26.57
CA LYS A 279 -2.06 -16.92 -26.22
C LYS A 279 -1.17 -17.18 -25.02
N ILE A 280 -1.57 -18.08 -24.12
CA ILE A 280 -0.77 -18.42 -22.94
C ILE A 280 0.43 -19.28 -23.35
N ASP A 281 1.62 -18.89 -22.90
CA ASP A 281 2.82 -19.72 -22.98
C ASP A 281 2.74 -20.86 -21.97
N GLY A 282 3.22 -22.05 -22.33
CA GLY A 282 3.26 -23.20 -21.43
C GLY A 282 3.15 -24.55 -22.15
N THR A 283 3.47 -25.61 -21.42
CA THR A 283 3.30 -27.01 -21.82
C THR A 283 1.83 -27.38 -21.98
N ALA A 284 1.55 -28.49 -22.68
CA ALA A 284 0.19 -29.00 -22.82
C ALA A 284 -0.43 -29.35 -21.45
N GLU A 285 0.40 -29.87 -20.53
CA GLU A 285 0.01 -30.19 -19.16
C GLU A 285 -0.37 -28.94 -18.37
N GLU A 286 0.44 -27.87 -18.43
CA GLU A 286 0.14 -26.59 -17.76
C GLU A 286 -1.14 -25.95 -18.30
N LYS A 287 -1.34 -25.98 -19.62
CA LYS A 287 -2.58 -25.48 -20.26
C LYS A 287 -3.81 -26.28 -19.83
N ALA A 288 -3.70 -27.60 -19.74
CA ALA A 288 -4.79 -28.45 -19.26
C ALA A 288 -5.11 -28.22 -17.77
N GLN A 289 -4.10 -27.96 -16.94
CA GLN A 289 -4.31 -27.60 -15.53
C GLN A 289 -5.00 -26.24 -15.38
N PHE A 290 -4.58 -25.25 -16.18
CA PHE A 290 -5.23 -23.94 -16.23
C PHE A 290 -6.68 -24.03 -16.73
N GLU A 291 -6.94 -24.83 -17.76
CA GLU A 291 -8.32 -25.06 -18.23
C GLU A 291 -9.20 -25.66 -17.11
N LYS A 292 -8.65 -26.64 -16.38
CA LYS A 292 -9.33 -27.26 -15.25
C LYS A 292 -9.63 -26.25 -14.15
N SER A 293 -8.72 -25.34 -13.81
CA SER A 293 -8.96 -24.34 -12.76
C SER A 293 -10.05 -23.34 -13.16
N ILE A 294 -10.09 -22.90 -14.42
CA ILE A 294 -11.15 -21.99 -14.92
C ILE A 294 -12.54 -22.63 -14.85
N ARG A 295 -12.62 -23.94 -15.10
CA ARG A 295 -13.86 -24.72 -15.08
C ARG A 295 -14.31 -25.14 -13.68
N GLN A 296 -13.48 -24.99 -12.64
CA GLN A 296 -13.88 -25.34 -11.28
C GLN A 296 -15.07 -24.47 -10.81
N GLU A 297 -16.01 -25.12 -10.11
CA GLU A 297 -17.13 -24.45 -9.48
C GLU A 297 -16.70 -23.93 -8.11
N GLU A 298 -16.28 -22.68 -8.08
CA GLU A 298 -16.08 -21.90 -6.87
C GLU A 298 -16.75 -20.52 -7.01
N SER A 299 -17.01 -19.85 -5.88
CA SER A 299 -17.56 -18.50 -5.92
C SER A 299 -16.60 -17.53 -6.61
N THR A 300 -17.15 -16.54 -7.31
CA THR A 300 -16.36 -15.51 -8.00
C THR A 300 -15.42 -14.81 -7.02
N ARG A 301 -15.85 -14.59 -5.78
CA ARG A 301 -15.00 -14.01 -4.74
C ARG A 301 -13.82 -14.89 -4.36
N SER A 302 -14.06 -16.20 -4.15
CA SER A 302 -13.00 -17.17 -3.85
C SER A 302 -11.95 -17.15 -4.96
N TRP A 303 -12.42 -17.28 -6.20
CA TRP A 303 -11.58 -17.29 -7.40
C TRP A 303 -10.72 -16.02 -7.51
N LEU A 304 -11.33 -14.84 -7.38
CA LEU A 304 -10.61 -13.56 -7.41
C LEU A 304 -9.49 -13.51 -6.35
N ASN A 305 -9.67 -14.14 -5.19
CA ASN A 305 -8.72 -14.09 -4.09
C ASN A 305 -7.68 -15.23 -4.06
N GLN A 306 -7.70 -16.14 -5.05
CA GLN A 306 -6.77 -17.28 -5.09
C GLN A 306 -5.33 -16.87 -5.34
N VAL A 307 -5.11 -15.99 -6.32
CA VAL A 307 -3.76 -15.55 -6.71
C VAL A 307 -3.45 -14.26 -5.99
N LYS A 308 -2.49 -14.34 -5.07
CA LYS A 308 -2.01 -13.22 -4.29
C LYS A 308 -0.57 -12.88 -4.66
N ALA A 309 -0.26 -11.60 -4.67
CA ALA A 309 1.10 -11.11 -4.80
C ALA A 309 1.41 -10.19 -3.63
N SER A 310 2.68 -10.21 -3.19
CA SER A 310 3.18 -9.25 -2.23
C SER A 310 3.05 -7.84 -2.80
N SER A 311 2.55 -6.92 -1.98
CA SER A 311 2.54 -5.50 -2.31
C SER A 311 3.99 -5.05 -2.50
N GLU A 312 4.34 -4.62 -3.71
CA GLU A 312 5.70 -4.18 -4.00
C GLU A 312 6.02 -2.86 -3.28
N ALA A 313 7.23 -2.78 -2.72
CA ALA A 313 7.77 -1.54 -2.16
C ALA A 313 7.83 -0.47 -3.25
N GLN A 314 7.12 0.64 -3.03
CA GLN A 314 7.01 1.71 -4.00
C GLN A 314 8.29 2.53 -4.12
N ILE A 315 8.61 2.94 -5.35
CA ILE A 315 9.77 3.79 -5.65
C ILE A 315 9.38 5.26 -5.47
N ARG A 316 10.21 6.00 -4.73
CA ARG A 316 10.07 7.45 -4.59
C ARG A 316 10.60 8.16 -5.83
N TYR A 317 9.85 9.15 -6.31
CA TYR A 317 10.27 10.02 -7.41
C TYR A 317 10.56 11.44 -6.93
N GLY A 318 11.43 12.15 -7.66
CA GLY A 318 11.65 13.58 -7.45
C GLY A 318 12.46 13.95 -6.21
N GLY A 319 13.09 12.97 -5.53
CA GLY A 319 13.94 13.21 -4.37
C GLY A 319 15.04 14.24 -4.65
N ALA A 320 15.61 14.23 -5.86
CA ALA A 320 16.61 15.22 -6.27
C ALA A 320 16.08 16.66 -6.27
N PHE A 321 14.80 16.89 -6.59
CA PHE A 321 14.21 18.22 -6.51
C PHE A 321 13.89 18.60 -5.06
N ALA A 322 13.38 17.66 -4.27
CA ALA A 322 12.99 17.89 -2.88
C ALA A 322 14.17 18.33 -2.01
N TYR A 323 15.32 17.66 -2.15
CA TYR A 323 16.51 17.94 -1.32
C TYR A 323 17.63 18.66 -2.06
N ARG A 324 17.44 18.97 -3.34
CA ARG A 324 18.46 19.60 -4.21
C ARG A 324 19.76 18.78 -4.28
N ASN A 325 19.63 17.46 -4.21
CA ASN A 325 20.75 16.52 -4.23
C ASN A 325 20.45 15.37 -5.21
N LEU A 326 21.23 15.24 -6.28
CA LEU A 326 20.98 14.22 -7.31
C LEU A 326 20.99 12.79 -6.75
N ALA A 327 21.80 12.53 -5.71
CA ALA A 327 21.87 11.22 -5.08
C ALA A 327 20.56 10.82 -4.40
N ALA A 328 19.68 11.78 -4.07
CA ALA A 328 18.38 11.50 -3.47
C ALA A 328 17.42 10.74 -4.39
N ASN A 329 17.67 10.69 -5.70
CA ASN A 329 16.91 9.81 -6.60
C ASN A 329 17.16 8.31 -6.32
N ASN A 330 18.20 7.98 -5.54
CA ASN A 330 18.49 6.61 -5.13
C ASN A 330 17.86 6.24 -3.78
N ILE A 331 17.13 7.16 -3.13
CA ILE A 331 16.35 6.87 -1.93
C ILE A 331 15.01 6.31 -2.42
N GLN A 332 14.89 4.98 -2.45
CA GLN A 332 13.76 4.34 -3.09
C GLN A 332 12.80 3.68 -2.10
N LYS A 333 13.28 3.26 -0.92
CA LYS A 333 12.52 2.39 -0.03
C LYS A 333 11.43 3.15 0.74
N ILE A 334 10.21 2.66 0.61
CA ILE A 334 9.12 2.91 1.56
C ILE A 334 8.85 1.59 2.25
N LEU A 335 9.07 1.54 3.57
CA LEU A 335 8.89 0.32 4.36
C LEU A 335 7.42 0.13 4.73
N TYR A 336 7.00 -1.14 4.70
CA TYR A 336 5.72 -1.60 5.20
C TYR A 336 5.98 -2.62 6.31
N PRO A 337 5.09 -2.72 7.30
CA PRO A 337 5.25 -3.69 8.37
C PRO A 337 4.76 -5.07 7.93
N GLY A 338 5.71 -6.01 7.84
CA GLY A 338 5.46 -7.38 7.40
C GLY A 338 5.14 -7.50 5.90
N GLU A 339 4.75 -8.71 5.50
CA GLU A 339 4.33 -9.00 4.13
C GLU A 339 2.82 -8.80 3.99
N ILE A 340 2.42 -7.87 3.13
CA ILE A 340 1.02 -7.63 2.77
C ILE A 340 0.80 -8.23 1.39
N GLN A 341 -0.13 -9.18 1.26
CA GLN A 341 -0.49 -9.74 -0.03
C GLN A 341 -1.93 -9.38 -0.40
N THR A 342 -2.12 -8.98 -1.66
CA THR A 342 -3.42 -8.62 -2.23
C THR A 342 -3.75 -9.49 -3.44
N SER A 343 -5.04 -9.63 -3.73
CA SER A 343 -5.52 -10.32 -4.94
C SER A 343 -4.97 -9.65 -6.21
N VAL A 344 -4.21 -10.41 -7.00
CA VAL A 344 -3.63 -9.93 -8.26
C VAL A 344 -4.74 -9.51 -9.23
N LEU A 345 -5.74 -10.38 -9.40
CA LEU A 345 -6.83 -10.14 -10.35
C LEU A 345 -7.69 -8.96 -9.95
N SER A 346 -8.00 -8.81 -8.65
CA SER A 346 -8.83 -7.70 -8.18
C SER A 346 -8.13 -6.36 -8.38
N THR A 347 -6.81 -6.31 -8.18
CA THR A 347 -5.99 -5.13 -8.45
C THR A 347 -5.86 -4.86 -9.95
N SER A 348 -5.62 -5.89 -10.77
CA SER A 348 -5.31 -5.70 -12.18
C SER A 348 -6.52 -5.28 -13.03
N ILE A 349 -7.71 -5.78 -12.68
CA ILE A 349 -8.98 -5.30 -13.28
C ILE A 349 -9.55 -4.07 -12.57
N GLN A 350 -8.82 -3.50 -11.59
CA GLN A 350 -9.17 -2.26 -10.89
C GLN A 350 -10.53 -2.31 -10.17
N LEU A 351 -10.84 -3.42 -9.48
CA LEU A 351 -12.06 -3.50 -8.66
C LEU A 351 -12.04 -2.49 -7.50
N PHE A 352 -10.89 -2.34 -6.86
CA PHE A 352 -10.65 -1.36 -5.82
C PHE A 352 -9.76 -0.24 -6.37
N THR A 353 -10.27 0.99 -6.33
CA THR A 353 -9.58 2.15 -6.90
C THR A 353 -9.36 3.24 -5.86
N ASN A 354 -8.38 4.09 -6.12
CA ASN A 354 -8.07 5.22 -5.26
C ASN A 354 -9.21 6.22 -5.22
N ALA A 355 -9.45 6.79 -4.03
CA ALA A 355 -10.39 7.88 -3.86
C ALA A 355 -10.08 9.04 -4.84
N PRO A 356 -11.10 9.70 -5.41
CA PRO A 356 -10.90 10.90 -6.21
C PRO A 356 -10.01 11.91 -5.49
N ARG A 357 -9.09 12.55 -6.23
CA ARG A 357 -8.09 13.46 -5.67
C ARG A 357 -8.72 14.51 -4.76
N GLU A 358 -9.83 15.09 -5.17
CA GLU A 358 -10.59 16.06 -4.39
C GLU A 358 -11.81 15.36 -3.78
N TYR A 359 -11.78 15.13 -2.47
CA TYR A 359 -12.92 14.55 -1.74
C TYR A 359 -13.06 15.13 -0.33
N PRO A 360 -13.51 16.39 -0.19
CA PRO A 360 -13.54 17.09 1.10
C PRO A 360 -14.36 16.39 2.19
N GLN A 361 -15.47 15.73 1.84
CA GLN A 361 -16.30 14.99 2.80
C GLN A 361 -15.52 13.84 3.43
N LEU A 362 -14.79 13.07 2.62
CA LEU A 362 -13.93 12.00 3.10
C LEU A 362 -12.77 12.55 3.92
N ASP A 363 -12.10 13.60 3.42
CA ASP A 363 -10.97 14.24 4.09
C ASP A 363 -11.34 14.77 5.49
N ASN A 364 -12.47 15.48 5.59
CA ASN A 364 -13.00 15.99 6.85
C ASN A 364 -13.41 14.87 7.80
N TYR A 365 -14.05 13.82 7.28
CA TYR A 365 -14.45 12.68 8.10
C TYR A 365 -13.23 11.94 8.68
N MET A 366 -12.21 11.70 7.85
CA MET A 366 -10.94 11.11 8.31
C MET A 366 -10.21 12.01 9.30
N ALA A 367 -10.23 13.33 9.09
CA ALA A 367 -9.68 14.29 10.04
C ALA A 367 -10.36 14.21 11.41
N ASN A 368 -11.69 14.14 11.45
CA ASN A 368 -12.43 14.01 12.70
C ASN A 368 -12.08 12.72 13.44
N ILE A 369 -11.97 11.58 12.75
CA ILE A 369 -11.52 10.33 13.39
C ILE A 369 -10.10 10.48 13.96
N ARG A 370 -9.17 11.09 13.20
CA ARG A 370 -7.79 11.32 13.69
C ARG A 370 -7.80 12.13 14.99
N THR A 371 -8.53 13.23 15.03
CA THR A 371 -8.57 14.12 16.20
C THR A 371 -9.30 13.48 17.37
N GLU A 372 -10.54 13.01 17.16
CA GLU A 372 -11.40 12.54 18.23
C GLU A 372 -11.04 11.13 18.74
N GLN A 373 -10.62 10.23 17.85
CA GLN A 373 -10.44 8.81 18.18
C GLN A 373 -8.97 8.40 18.29
N LEU A 374 -8.07 9.06 17.57
CA LEU A 374 -6.62 8.76 17.62
C LEU A 374 -5.82 9.78 18.45
N GLN A 375 -6.48 10.81 18.99
CA GLN A 375 -5.87 11.87 19.79
C GLN A 375 -4.71 12.52 19.03
N MET A 376 -5.00 12.93 17.80
CA MET A 376 -4.06 13.59 16.91
C MET A 376 -4.48 15.05 16.71
N ASP A 377 -3.79 15.95 17.41
CA ASP A 377 -3.93 17.40 17.22
C ASP A 377 -3.35 17.89 15.89
#